data_AF-A0A7S2PE93-F1
#
_entry.id   AF-A0A7S2PE93-F1
#
_cell.length_a   1.000
_cell.length_b   1.000
_cell.length_c   1.000
_cell.angle_alpha   90.00
_cell.angle_beta   90.00
_cell.angle_gamma   90.00
#
_symmetry.space_group_name_H-M   'P 1'
#
loop_
_entity.id
_entity.type
_entity.pdbx_description
1 polymer ?
#
loop_
_entity_poly.entity_id
_entity_poly.type
_entity_poly.pdbx_seq_one_letter_code
_entity_poly.pdbx_strand_id
1 'polypeptide(L)'
;DKRDYEYYEERAEYVNFEDITSSEHNANIFELLVAVNPIEWNKKIYLLEEEIDGDPDEFVVGEGDDLGWLGFFIGRTSHLVELHIKYFPAGKDKMNAFMAGFKHNIWLQELYISTDLGRDGYESLGHM
;
A
#
# COMPACT_ATOMS: atom_id res chain seq x y z
N ASP A 1 18.30 1.84 -10.71
CA ASP A 1 17.86 0.43 -10.67
C ASP A 1 16.35 0.35 -10.51
N LYS A 2 15.72 -0.52 -11.29
CA LYS A 2 14.27 -0.74 -11.23
C LYS A 2 13.99 -1.64 -10.01
N ARG A 3 13.23 -1.15 -9.04
CA ARG A 3 12.74 -1.96 -7.91
C ARG A 3 11.51 -2.72 -8.40
N ASP A 4 11.70 -3.99 -8.76
CA ASP A 4 10.65 -4.91 -9.17
C ASP A 4 10.23 -5.83 -8.03
N TYR A 5 9.35 -6.80 -8.30
CA TYR A 5 8.82 -7.68 -7.25
C TYR A 5 9.92 -8.45 -6.50
N GLU A 6 10.92 -8.97 -7.24
CA GLU A 6 12.04 -9.73 -6.65
C GLU A 6 12.89 -8.86 -5.71
N TYR A 7 13.11 -7.59 -6.06
CA TYR A 7 13.78 -6.64 -5.17
C TYR A 7 13.11 -6.58 -3.79
N TYR A 8 11.78 -6.49 -3.74
CA TYR A 8 11.03 -6.43 -2.49
C TYR A 8 11.02 -7.78 -1.77
N GLU A 9 10.84 -8.88 -2.51
CA GLU A 9 10.79 -10.23 -1.96
C GLU A 9 12.08 -10.61 -1.21
N GLU A 10 13.24 -10.31 -1.80
CA GLU A 10 14.54 -10.56 -1.18
C GLU A 10 14.79 -9.75 0.11
N ARG A 11 14.03 -8.67 0.32
CA ARG A 11 14.24 -7.70 1.41
C ARG A 11 13.16 -7.75 2.48
N ALA A 12 12.02 -8.36 2.19
CA ALA A 12 10.84 -8.32 3.04
C ALA A 12 11.07 -8.90 4.44
N GLU A 13 12.00 -9.84 4.60
CA GLU A 13 12.28 -10.49 5.89
C GLU A 13 13.01 -9.57 6.88
N TYR A 14 13.74 -8.56 6.39
CA TYR A 14 14.61 -7.71 7.22
C TYR A 14 14.40 -6.21 7.02
N VAL A 15 13.38 -5.82 6.25
CA VAL A 15 13.02 -4.41 6.11
C VAL A 15 12.53 -3.87 7.46
N ASN A 16 13.09 -2.73 7.87
CA ASN A 16 12.57 -1.98 9.00
C ASN A 16 11.45 -1.06 8.50
N PHE A 17 10.26 -1.12 9.09
CA PHE A 17 9.13 -0.31 8.64
C PHE A 17 9.37 1.19 8.85
N GLU A 18 10.12 1.57 9.90
CA GLU A 18 10.53 2.97 10.12
C GLU A 18 11.42 3.53 9.00
N ASP A 19 12.08 2.68 8.21
CA ASP A 19 12.95 3.11 7.10
C ASP A 19 12.17 3.35 5.79
N ILE A 20 10.92 2.89 5.71
CA ILE A 20 10.10 2.91 4.46
C ILE A 20 8.86 3.78 4.56
N THR A 21 8.59 4.34 5.74
CA THR A 21 7.52 5.31 5.96
C THR A 21 7.95 6.37 6.95
N SER A 22 7.45 7.57 6.77
CA SER A 22 7.66 8.75 7.61
C SER A 22 6.80 8.75 8.89
N SER A 23 5.85 7.82 9.01
CA SER A 23 4.88 7.76 10.10
C SER A 23 4.92 6.42 10.85
N GLU A 24 4.98 6.49 12.19
CA GLU A 24 4.82 5.34 13.09
C GLU A 24 3.45 4.66 12.89
N HIS A 25 2.41 5.44 12.58
CA HIS A 25 1.09 4.90 12.28
C HIS A 25 1.11 4.01 11.03
N ASN A 26 1.72 4.48 9.96
CA ASN A 26 1.88 3.70 8.73
C ASN A 26 2.77 2.45 8.97
N ALA A 27 3.76 2.55 9.86
CA ALA A 27 4.59 1.41 10.25
C ALA A 27 3.75 0.31 10.90
N ASN A 28 2.81 0.68 11.79
CA ASN A 28 1.87 -0.26 12.40
C ASN A 28 0.97 -0.94 11.36
N ILE A 29 0.57 -0.25 10.29
CA ILE A 29 -0.20 -0.87 9.19
C ILE A 29 0.64 -1.95 8.48
N PHE A 30 1.94 -1.72 8.27
CA PHE A 30 2.82 -2.76 7.74
C PHE A 30 2.90 -3.97 8.66
N GLU A 31 2.97 -3.77 9.97
CA GLU A 31 2.92 -4.87 10.95
C GLU A 31 1.63 -5.69 10.82
N LEU A 32 0.47 -5.03 10.66
CA LEU A 32 -0.81 -5.71 10.45
C LEU A 32 -0.85 -6.53 9.15
N LEU A 33 -0.24 -6.01 8.08
CA LEU A 33 -0.19 -6.68 6.78
C LEU A 33 0.63 -7.98 6.82
N VAL A 34 1.67 -8.05 7.66
CA VAL A 34 2.58 -9.22 7.77
C VAL A 34 2.31 -10.14 8.96
N ALA A 35 1.48 -9.71 9.91
CA ALA A 35 1.17 -10.48 11.10
C ALA A 35 0.56 -11.85 10.74
N VAL A 36 0.96 -12.92 11.45
CA VAL A 36 0.41 -14.27 11.22
C VAL A 36 -1.09 -14.34 11.52
N ASN A 37 -1.57 -13.53 12.46
CA ASN A 37 -2.98 -13.44 12.83
C ASN A 37 -3.26 -12.05 13.44
N PRO A 38 -3.52 -11.01 12.63
CA PRO A 38 -3.85 -9.69 13.13
C PRO A 38 -5.21 -9.74 13.83
N ILE A 39 -5.18 -9.74 15.17
CA ILE A 39 -6.38 -9.65 16.01
C ILE A 39 -6.87 -8.20 15.95
N GLU A 40 -8.19 -8.00 15.87
CA GLU A 40 -8.86 -6.68 15.90
C GLU A 40 -8.65 -5.76 14.69
N TRP A 41 -7.99 -6.21 13.62
CA TRP A 41 -7.94 -5.42 12.39
C TRP A 41 -9.26 -5.52 11.62
N ASN A 42 -9.80 -4.37 11.24
CA ASN A 42 -11.01 -4.25 10.43
C ASN A 42 -10.85 -4.71 8.98
N LYS A 43 -9.64 -5.13 8.58
CA LYS A 43 -9.30 -5.71 7.27
C LYS A 43 -9.52 -4.75 6.10
N LYS A 44 -9.46 -3.45 6.38
CA LYS A 44 -9.53 -2.39 5.38
C LYS A 44 -8.32 -1.47 5.52
N ILE A 45 -7.98 -0.78 4.43
CA ILE A 45 -7.01 0.32 4.39
C ILE A 45 -7.60 1.47 3.60
N TYR A 46 -7.46 2.68 4.11
CA TYR A 46 -7.65 3.93 3.37
C TYR A 46 -6.30 4.53 3.03
N LEU A 47 -6.03 4.73 1.74
CA LEU A 47 -4.87 5.50 1.28
C LEU A 47 -5.28 6.98 1.17
N LEU A 48 -4.70 7.83 2.01
CA LEU A 48 -5.12 9.22 2.25
C LEU A 48 -3.97 10.23 2.04
N GLU A 49 -4.32 11.50 1.82
CA GLU A 49 -3.39 12.63 1.80
C GLU A 49 -3.15 13.21 3.20
N GLU A 50 -4.21 13.20 4.02
CA GLU A 50 -4.22 13.70 5.39
C GLU A 50 -5.07 12.76 6.25
N GLU A 51 -4.78 12.73 7.54
CA GLU A 51 -5.56 12.01 8.55
C GLU A 51 -6.98 12.57 8.62
N ILE A 52 -7.99 11.71 8.65
CA ILE A 52 -9.40 12.12 8.73
C ILE A 52 -9.88 11.97 10.17
N ASP A 53 -9.86 10.73 10.68
CA ASP A 53 -10.36 10.41 12.02
C ASP A 53 -9.29 9.74 12.91
N GLY A 54 -8.09 9.46 12.37
CA GLY A 54 -7.00 8.80 13.10
C GLY A 54 -7.24 7.30 13.32
N ASP A 55 -8.13 6.72 12.52
CA ASP A 55 -8.46 5.31 12.58
C ASP A 55 -7.24 4.44 12.21
N PRO A 56 -7.09 3.25 12.81
CA PRO A 56 -5.92 2.38 12.62
C PRO A 56 -5.77 1.80 11.20
N ASP A 57 -6.68 2.11 10.29
CA ASP A 57 -6.66 1.72 8.88
C ASP A 57 -6.32 2.88 7.93
N GLU A 58 -6.01 4.07 8.45
CA GLU A 58 -5.65 5.26 7.67
C GLU A 58 -4.16 5.29 7.32
N PHE A 59 -3.81 4.85 6.11
CA PHE A 59 -2.48 5.03 5.56
C PHE A 59 -2.34 6.43 4.94
N VAL A 60 -1.78 7.37 5.69
CA VAL A 60 -1.58 8.76 5.25
C VAL A 60 -0.22 8.87 4.54
N VAL A 61 -0.23 9.18 3.24
CA VAL A 61 1.00 9.22 2.43
C VAL A 61 1.83 10.45 2.75
N GLY A 62 2.96 10.25 3.40
CA GLY A 62 3.93 11.29 3.74
C GLY A 62 5.06 11.47 2.72
N GLU A 63 5.87 12.50 2.96
CA GLU A 63 7.12 12.70 2.22
C GLU A 63 8.13 11.61 2.61
N GLY A 64 8.70 10.92 1.61
CA GLY A 64 9.66 9.84 1.83
C GLY A 64 9.04 8.43 1.86
N ASP A 65 7.71 8.33 1.96
CA ASP A 65 7.02 7.03 1.99
C ASP A 65 7.24 6.23 0.70
N ASP A 66 7.58 4.95 0.86
CA ASP A 66 7.82 4.05 -0.26
C ASP A 66 6.57 3.24 -0.62
N LEU A 67 5.75 3.79 -1.51
CA LEU A 67 4.53 3.12 -1.96
C LEU A 67 4.77 1.78 -2.67
N GLY A 68 6.00 1.49 -3.12
CA GLY A 68 6.33 0.17 -3.64
C GLY A 68 6.32 -0.92 -2.56
N TRP A 69 6.78 -0.60 -1.35
CA TRP A 69 6.66 -1.52 -0.22
C TRP A 69 5.20 -1.73 0.20
N LEU A 70 4.40 -0.65 0.22
CA LEU A 70 2.96 -0.76 0.46
C LEU A 70 2.27 -1.67 -0.56
N GLY A 71 2.53 -1.44 -1.84
CA GLY A 71 2.03 -2.29 -2.91
C GLY A 71 2.44 -3.75 -2.75
N PHE A 72 3.70 -4.01 -2.41
CA PHE A 72 4.23 -5.35 -2.19
C PHE A 72 3.56 -6.08 -1.02
N PHE A 73 3.43 -5.44 0.15
CA PHE A 73 2.83 -6.07 1.33
C PHE A 73 1.33 -6.28 1.16
N ILE A 74 0.61 -5.33 0.56
CA ILE A 74 -0.77 -5.55 0.15
C ILE A 74 -0.84 -6.70 -0.86
N GLY A 75 0.07 -6.76 -1.83
CA GLY A 75 0.18 -7.84 -2.81
C GLY A 75 0.29 -9.25 -2.21
N ARG A 76 0.88 -9.38 -1.01
CA ARG A 76 1.14 -10.68 -0.36
C ARG A 76 0.16 -11.06 0.73
N THR A 77 -0.50 -10.08 1.35
CA THR A 77 -1.33 -10.36 2.52
C THR A 77 -2.63 -11.06 2.14
N SER A 78 -3.07 -12.00 2.97
CA SER A 78 -4.42 -12.57 2.92
C SER A 78 -5.37 -11.91 3.93
N HIS A 79 -4.90 -10.92 4.68
CA HIS A 79 -5.65 -10.31 5.78
C HIS A 79 -6.48 -9.10 5.33
N LEU A 80 -6.05 -8.39 4.28
CA LEU A 80 -6.75 -7.25 3.71
C LEU A 80 -7.90 -7.72 2.81
N VAL A 81 -9.12 -7.25 3.10
CA VAL A 81 -10.34 -7.56 2.33
C VAL A 81 -10.75 -6.37 1.46
N GLU A 82 -10.58 -5.14 1.96
CA GLU A 82 -11.03 -3.92 1.29
C GLU A 82 -9.91 -2.88 1.19
N LEU A 83 -9.75 -2.26 0.02
CA LEU A 83 -8.81 -1.16 -0.19
C LEU A 83 -9.55 0.06 -0.74
N HIS A 84 -9.41 1.18 -0.03
CA HIS A 84 -9.95 2.47 -0.45
C HIS A 84 -8.82 3.43 -0.82
N ILE A 85 -8.70 3.75 -2.10
CA ILE A 85 -7.78 4.75 -2.61
C ILE A 85 -8.51 6.10 -2.69
N LYS A 86 -8.36 6.93 -1.65
CA LYS A 86 -8.92 8.30 -1.58
C LYS A 86 -7.93 9.36 -2.04
N TYR A 87 -6.64 9.03 -1.96
CA TYR A 87 -5.55 9.82 -2.46
C TYR A 87 -4.54 8.93 -3.15
N PHE A 88 -3.92 9.47 -4.20
CA PHE A 88 -2.71 8.90 -4.75
C PHE A 88 -1.76 10.03 -5.11
N PRO A 89 -0.49 10.00 -4.66
CA PRO A 89 0.43 11.09 -4.95
C PRO A 89 0.68 11.19 -6.45
N ALA A 90 0.76 12.42 -6.95
CA ALA A 90 1.07 12.69 -8.35
C ALA A 90 2.44 12.09 -8.72
N GLY A 91 2.49 11.42 -9.86
CA GLY A 91 3.72 10.85 -10.41
C GLY A 91 3.57 9.38 -10.81
N LYS A 92 3.82 9.12 -12.09
CA LYS A 92 3.76 7.77 -12.68
C LYS A 92 4.64 6.76 -11.95
N ASP A 93 5.78 7.19 -11.42
CA ASP A 93 6.74 6.28 -10.77
C ASP A 93 6.23 5.73 -9.44
N LYS A 94 5.59 6.56 -8.59
CA LYS A 94 5.01 6.11 -7.32
C LYS A 94 3.84 5.15 -7.55
N MET A 95 2.99 5.46 -8.53
CA MET A 95 1.89 4.59 -8.95
C MET A 95 2.39 3.26 -9.48
N ASN A 96 3.36 3.27 -10.38
CA ASN A 96 3.91 2.05 -10.94
C ASN A 96 4.61 1.20 -9.89
N ALA A 97 5.31 1.81 -8.93
CA ALA A 97 5.93 1.10 -7.82
C ALA A 97 4.87 0.37 -6.97
N PHE A 98 3.80 1.06 -6.58
CA PHE A 98 2.68 0.46 -5.87
C PHE A 98 2.03 -0.69 -6.66
N MET A 99 1.69 -0.44 -7.92
CA MET A 99 1.00 -1.41 -8.78
C MET A 99 1.84 -2.66 -9.07
N ALA A 100 3.17 -2.52 -9.10
CA ALA A 100 4.07 -3.65 -9.34
C ALA A 100 3.93 -4.75 -8.28
N GLY A 101 3.70 -4.38 -7.01
CA GLY A 101 3.41 -5.33 -5.94
C GLY A 101 1.92 -5.66 -5.82
N PHE A 102 1.06 -4.64 -5.90
CA PHE A 102 -0.37 -4.75 -5.64
C PHE A 102 -1.07 -5.79 -6.52
N LYS A 103 -0.71 -5.86 -7.80
CA LYS A 103 -1.29 -6.79 -8.78
C LYS A 103 -1.15 -8.28 -8.42
N HIS A 104 -0.30 -8.62 -7.45
CA HIS A 104 -0.13 -9.99 -6.97
C HIS A 104 -1.17 -10.39 -5.91
N ASN A 105 -1.98 -9.44 -5.42
CA ASN A 105 -3.03 -9.75 -4.46
C ASN A 105 -4.16 -10.55 -5.12
N ILE A 106 -4.50 -11.70 -4.52
CA ILE A 106 -5.60 -12.58 -4.96
C ILE A 106 -6.71 -12.74 -3.90
N TRP A 107 -6.60 -12.03 -2.77
CA TRP A 107 -7.48 -12.15 -1.60
C TRP A 107 -8.39 -10.93 -1.39
N LEU A 108 -8.05 -9.79 -2.01
CA LEU A 108 -8.81 -8.56 -1.97
C LEU A 108 -10.17 -8.79 -2.62
N GLN A 109 -11.23 -8.40 -1.93
CA GLN A 109 -12.60 -8.56 -2.41
C GLN A 109 -13.13 -7.25 -2.97
N GLU A 110 -12.72 -6.12 -2.39
CA GLU A 110 -13.24 -4.81 -2.75
C GLU A 110 -12.11 -3.79 -2.97
N LEU A 111 -12.18 -3.09 -4.10
CA LEU A 111 -11.30 -1.99 -4.45
C LEU A 111 -12.15 -0.76 -4.78
N TYR A 112 -12.01 0.28 -3.98
CA TYR A 112 -12.68 1.56 -4.18
C TYR A 112 -11.66 2.62 -4.54
N ILE A 113 -11.83 3.26 -5.68
CA ILE A 113 -10.97 4.37 -6.12
C ILE A 113 -11.85 5.61 -6.21
N SER A 114 -11.59 6.59 -5.36
CA SER A 114 -12.30 7.87 -5.35
C SER A 114 -11.31 9.02 -5.26
N THR A 115 -10.41 9.07 -6.23
CA THR A 115 -9.39 10.11 -6.40
C THR A 115 -9.07 10.29 -7.88
N ASP A 116 -8.46 11.42 -8.25
CA ASP A 116 -7.98 11.60 -9.62
C ASP A 116 -6.64 10.88 -9.78
N LEU A 117 -6.64 9.80 -10.57
CA LEU A 117 -5.44 9.04 -10.89
C LEU A 117 -4.62 9.67 -12.03
N GLY A 118 -5.18 10.65 -12.73
CA GLY A 118 -4.65 11.16 -13.98
C GLY A 118 -4.56 10.09 -15.07
N ARG A 119 -4.10 10.48 -16.26
CA ARG A 119 -3.95 9.55 -17.39
C ARG A 119 -3.04 8.38 -17.06
N ASP A 120 -1.90 8.65 -16.43
CA ASP A 120 -0.90 7.62 -16.12
C ASP A 120 -1.43 6.59 -15.13
N GLY A 121 -2.18 7.01 -14.10
CA GLY A 121 -2.75 6.05 -13.16
C GLY A 121 -3.84 5.18 -13.77
N TYR A 122 -4.66 5.72 -14.70
CA TYR A 122 -5.60 4.90 -15.47
C TYR A 122 -4.90 3.84 -16.33
N GLU A 123 -3.77 4.19 -16.97
CA GLU A 123 -2.99 3.23 -17.75
C GLU A 123 -2.42 2.11 -16.86
N SER A 124 -1.97 2.43 -15.64
CA SER A 124 -1.45 1.45 -14.69
C SER A 124 -2.52 0.48 -14.16
N LEU A 125 -3.79 0.90 -14.06
CA LEU A 125 -4.91 0.02 -13.67
C LEU A 125 -5.24 -1.04 -14.74
N GLY A 126 -5.12 -0.69 -16.03
CA GLY A 126 -5.49 -1.55 -17.15
C GLY A 126 -4.56 -2.76 -17.36
N HIS A 127 -3.52 -2.91 -16.54
CA HIS A 127 -2.53 -3.98 -16.59
C HIS A 127 -2.54 -4.87 -15.33
N MET A 128 -3.56 -4.73 -14.48
CA MET A 128 -3.84 -5.70 -13.41
C MET A 128 -4.39 -7.01 -13.95
#